data_AF-A0A8H6JU73-F1
#
_entry.id   AF-A0A8H6JU73-F1
#
_cell.length_a   1.000
_cell.length_b   1.000
_cell.length_c   1.000
_cell.angle_alpha   90.00
_cell.angle_beta   90.00
_cell.angle_gamma   90.00
#
_symmetry.space_group_name_H-M   'P 1'
#
loop_
_entity.id
_entity.type
_entity.pdbx_description
1 polymer ?
#
loop_
_entity_poly.entity_id
_entity_poly.type
_entity_poly.pdbx_seq_one_letter_code
_entity_poly.pdbx_strand_id
1 'polypeptide(L)'
;MSTTHTNAVPDSQLGLSYEEIQLLRQGQAALGQGAGGGGSSSSRAASRASSQGLLLLDSTSLAALGRYFDRVMNQIEQQIIYLSEQSQMFTMAQFDRAGNLIEGADAEIQRYHELLQQLDELELDFDRIRHIKEIVRGYRSRVEEMERELERSSASSSRHRADSTNIHTEKNCPTMSHICVGIKKYGSHGRQKMAKARKSLGPSGNTQDRAGTDNRAQRRRI
;
A
#
# COMPACT_ATOMS: atom_id res chain seq x y z
N MET A 1 53.91 55.33 -25.16
CA MET A 1 52.90 54.94 -24.15
C MET A 1 51.88 54.05 -24.83
N SER A 2 51.98 52.73 -24.67
CA SER A 2 51.01 51.81 -25.27
C SER A 2 49.79 51.72 -24.37
N THR A 3 48.70 52.35 -24.78
CA THR A 3 47.38 52.11 -24.20
C THR A 3 46.99 50.69 -24.57
N THR A 4 47.28 49.73 -23.70
CA THR A 4 46.59 48.45 -23.70
C THR A 4 45.12 48.78 -23.45
N HIS A 5 44.33 48.87 -24.52
CA HIS A 5 42.88 49.00 -24.44
C HIS A 5 42.38 47.83 -23.61
N THR A 6 41.98 48.08 -22.37
CA THR A 6 41.13 47.14 -21.63
C THR A 6 39.84 47.06 -22.44
N ASN A 7 39.74 46.04 -23.30
CA ASN A 7 38.61 45.79 -24.19
C ASN A 7 37.42 45.30 -23.35
N ALA A 8 36.86 46.22 -22.56
CA ALA A 8 35.81 45.97 -21.59
C ALA A 8 34.54 46.66 -22.10
N VAL A 9 33.55 45.86 -22.47
CA VAL A 9 32.26 46.33 -22.98
C VAL A 9 31.22 46.24 -21.87
N PRO A 10 30.35 47.26 -21.67
CA PRO A 10 29.29 47.19 -20.68
C PRO A 10 28.19 46.19 -21.08
N ASP A 11 27.67 45.47 -20.09
CA ASP A 11 26.69 44.38 -20.26
C ASP A 11 25.44 44.81 -21.03
N SER A 12 25.01 46.07 -20.85
CA SER A 12 23.82 46.65 -21.49
C SER A 12 23.94 46.86 -23.00
N GLN A 13 25.17 46.82 -23.56
CA GLN A 13 25.40 47.01 -25.00
C GLN A 13 25.36 45.70 -25.79
N LEU A 14 25.38 44.55 -25.11
CA LEU A 14 25.43 43.24 -25.76
C LEU A 14 24.04 42.73 -26.17
N GLY A 15 22.97 43.43 -25.79
CA GLY A 15 21.59 43.02 -26.09
C GLY A 15 21.21 41.66 -25.48
N LEU A 16 21.98 41.19 -24.50
CA LEU A 16 21.76 39.95 -23.79
C LEU A 16 20.82 40.18 -22.60
N SER A 17 19.99 39.19 -22.30
CA SER A 17 19.20 39.16 -21.07
C SER A 17 20.11 39.05 -19.85
N TYR A 18 19.57 39.44 -18.69
CA TYR A 18 20.30 39.38 -17.42
C TYR A 18 20.83 37.96 -17.09
N GLU A 19 20.08 36.92 -17.46
CA GLU A 19 20.48 35.52 -17.25
C GLU A 19 21.62 35.10 -18.17
N GLU A 20 21.57 35.49 -19.44
CA GLU A 20 22.65 35.21 -20.41
C GLU A 20 23.95 35.92 -20.02
N ILE A 21 23.85 37.14 -19.48
CA ILE A 21 24.99 37.87 -18.93
C ILE A 21 25.60 37.13 -17.75
N GLN A 22 24.77 36.59 -16.83
CA GLN A 22 25.27 35.81 -15.70
C GLN A 22 25.98 34.52 -16.15
N LEU A 23 25.42 33.82 -17.15
CA LEU A 23 26.03 32.62 -17.72
C LEU A 23 27.39 32.95 -18.36
N LEU A 24 27.47 34.06 -19.09
CA LEU A 24 28.71 34.54 -19.70
C LEU A 24 29.76 34.91 -18.63
N ARG A 25 29.34 35.56 -17.54
CA ARG A 25 30.20 35.87 -16.38
C ARG A 25 30.72 34.61 -15.70
N GLN A 26 29.88 33.59 -15.53
CA GLN A 26 30.27 32.31 -14.98
C GLN A 26 31.31 31.61 -15.87
N GLY A 27 31.10 31.62 -17.20
CA GLY A 27 32.06 31.08 -18.16
C GLY A 27 33.42 31.79 -18.09
N GLN A 28 33.43 33.13 -18.03
CA GLN A 28 34.65 33.91 -17.87
C GLN A 28 35.38 33.65 -16.53
N ALA A 29 34.63 33.48 -15.44
CA ALA A 29 35.20 33.12 -14.13
C ALA A 29 35.84 31.72 -14.14
N ALA A 30 35.18 30.74 -14.78
CA ALA A 30 35.70 29.38 -14.92
C ALA A 30 36.97 29.34 -15.80
N LEU A 31 37.01 30.15 -16.86
CA LEU A 31 38.17 30.28 -17.75
C LEU A 31 39.36 30.96 -17.07
N GLY A 32 39.11 31.98 -16.24
CA GLY A 32 40.14 32.68 -15.47
C GLY A 32 40.84 31.81 -14.43
N GLN A 33 40.27 30.67 -14.07
CA GLN A 33 40.90 29.67 -13.20
C GLN A 33 41.60 28.53 -13.97
N GLY A 34 41.16 28.22 -15.20
CA GLY A 34 41.59 27.03 -15.95
C GLY A 34 42.46 27.25 -17.19
N ALA A 35 42.50 28.45 -17.78
CA ALA A 35 43.29 28.72 -18.98
C ALA A 35 44.69 29.24 -18.62
N GLY A 36 45.71 28.39 -18.75
CA GLY A 36 47.11 28.65 -18.42
C GLY A 36 47.76 29.81 -19.18
N GLY A 37 47.56 31.03 -18.69
CA GLY A 37 48.30 32.24 -19.06
C GLY A 37 48.46 33.13 -17.83
N GLY A 38 49.68 33.17 -17.30
CA GLY A 38 49.99 33.72 -15.98
C GLY A 38 49.52 35.16 -15.73
N GLY A 39 49.03 35.38 -14.52
CA GLY A 39 48.92 36.70 -13.91
C GLY A 39 47.79 36.78 -12.90
N SER A 40 48.12 36.92 -11.62
CA SER A 40 47.22 37.28 -10.50
C SER A 40 46.45 38.61 -10.68
N SER A 41 46.51 39.19 -11.87
CA SER A 41 45.81 40.38 -12.33
C SER A 41 44.47 40.04 -13.01
N SER A 42 44.32 38.88 -13.68
CA SER A 42 43.10 38.54 -14.44
C SER A 42 41.89 38.23 -13.56
N SER A 43 42.06 37.50 -12.46
CA SER A 43 40.97 37.24 -11.52
C SER A 43 40.51 38.53 -10.82
N ARG A 44 41.44 39.47 -10.58
CA ARG A 44 41.15 40.78 -9.98
C ARG A 44 40.54 41.75 -10.99
N ALA A 45 41.02 41.75 -12.24
CA ALA A 45 40.48 42.55 -13.33
C ALA A 45 39.10 42.05 -13.78
N ALA A 46 38.88 40.74 -13.85
CA ALA A 46 37.59 40.13 -14.12
C ALA A 46 36.61 40.34 -12.97
N SER A 47 37.06 40.20 -11.71
CA SER A 47 36.21 40.54 -10.54
C SER A 47 35.88 42.02 -10.49
N ARG A 48 36.82 42.91 -10.86
CA ARG A 48 36.59 44.36 -10.94
C ARG A 48 35.66 44.74 -12.10
N ALA A 49 35.88 44.18 -13.27
CA ALA A 49 34.99 44.32 -14.42
C ALA A 49 33.59 43.81 -14.07
N SER A 50 33.51 42.66 -13.39
CA SER A 50 32.25 42.12 -12.90
C SER A 50 31.57 42.97 -11.85
N SER A 51 32.32 43.56 -10.92
CA SER A 51 31.77 44.50 -9.95
C SER A 51 31.34 45.83 -10.57
N GLN A 52 31.82 46.15 -11.77
CA GLN A 52 31.50 47.38 -12.49
C GLN A 52 30.55 47.18 -13.67
N GLY A 53 29.98 45.98 -13.86
CA GLY A 53 29.05 45.72 -14.97
C GLY A 53 29.72 45.73 -16.35
N LEU A 54 31.00 45.36 -16.39
CA LEU A 54 31.84 45.30 -17.58
C LEU A 54 32.24 43.85 -17.87
N LEU A 55 32.31 43.51 -19.15
CA LEU A 55 32.73 42.19 -19.66
C LEU A 55 34.01 42.33 -20.48
N LEU A 56 35.00 41.48 -20.19
CA LEU A 56 36.30 41.51 -20.86
C LEU A 56 36.23 40.66 -22.14
N LEU A 57 36.13 41.32 -23.30
CA LEU A 57 35.92 40.70 -24.60
C LEU A 57 37.19 40.76 -25.44
N ASP A 58 38.27 40.14 -24.97
CA ASP A 58 39.44 39.91 -25.80
C ASP A 58 39.19 38.72 -26.75
N SER A 59 39.81 38.76 -27.93
CA SER A 59 39.71 37.69 -28.95
C SER A 59 40.09 36.31 -28.39
N THR A 60 41.09 36.27 -27.50
CA THR A 60 41.54 35.04 -26.84
C THR A 60 40.53 34.52 -25.80
N SER A 61 39.91 35.43 -25.03
CA SER A 61 38.90 35.05 -24.03
C SER A 61 37.58 34.60 -24.68
N LEU A 62 37.20 35.20 -25.82
CA LEU A 62 36.05 34.78 -26.63
C LEU A 62 36.27 33.40 -27.26
N ALA A 63 37.45 33.13 -27.81
CA ALA A 63 37.78 31.80 -28.36
C ALA A 63 37.77 30.72 -27.27
N ALA A 64 38.25 31.03 -26.06
CA ALA A 64 38.22 30.12 -24.93
C ALA A 64 36.78 29.90 -24.39
N LEU A 65 35.95 30.94 -24.42
CA LEU A 65 34.53 30.87 -24.05
C LEU A 65 33.70 30.03 -25.02
N GLY A 66 33.96 30.11 -26.33
CA GLY A 66 33.36 29.21 -27.31
C GLY A 66 33.65 27.74 -26.98
N ARG A 67 34.91 27.39 -26.73
CA ARG A 67 35.31 26.02 -26.35
C ARG A 67 34.71 25.55 -25.02
N TYR A 68 34.52 26.47 -24.07
CA TYR A 68 33.86 26.16 -22.80
C TYR A 68 32.40 25.78 -23.03
N PHE A 69 31.65 26.59 -23.79
CA PHE A 69 30.26 26.29 -24.09
C PHE A 69 30.11 25.02 -24.93
N ASP A 70 31.01 24.75 -25.88
CA ASP A 70 31.01 23.49 -26.62
C ASP A 70 31.16 22.29 -25.67
N ARG A 71 32.07 22.37 -24.68
CA ARG A 71 32.23 21.31 -23.69
C ARG A 71 31.00 21.14 -22.80
N VAL A 72 30.39 22.23 -22.37
CA VAL A 72 29.16 22.20 -21.57
C VAL A 72 28.01 21.58 -22.37
N MET A 73 27.85 21.95 -23.65
CA MET A 73 26.84 21.35 -24.52
C MET A 73 27.05 19.84 -24.68
N ASN A 74 28.29 19.41 -24.99
CA ASN A 74 28.62 17.98 -25.06
C ASN A 74 28.35 17.25 -23.74
N GLN A 75 28.65 17.87 -22.60
CA GLN A 75 28.38 17.30 -21.29
C GLN A 75 26.87 17.18 -21.01
N ILE A 76 26.08 18.19 -21.37
CA ILE A 76 24.61 18.16 -21.23
C ILE A 76 24.02 17.05 -22.10
N GLU A 77 24.47 16.90 -23.34
CA GLU A 77 24.02 15.82 -24.23
C GLU A 77 24.30 14.43 -23.63
N GLN A 78 25.50 14.22 -23.08
CA GLN A 78 25.85 12.97 -22.39
C GLN A 78 24.97 12.74 -21.15
N GLN A 79 24.71 13.78 -20.37
CA GLN A 79 23.83 13.68 -19.20
C GLN A 79 22.39 13.35 -19.58
N ILE A 80 21.86 13.92 -20.67
CA ILE A 80 20.51 13.61 -21.17
C ILE A 80 20.43 12.13 -21.56
N ILE A 81 21.41 11.62 -22.31
CA ILE A 81 21.46 10.21 -22.70
C ILE A 81 21.48 9.31 -21.47
N TYR A 82 22.36 9.61 -20.52
CA TYR A 82 22.48 8.86 -19.26
C TYR A 82 21.18 8.87 -18.45
N LEU A 83 20.56 10.04 -18.26
CA LEU A 83 19.31 10.16 -17.51
C LEU A 83 18.14 9.44 -18.20
N SER A 84 18.11 9.43 -19.53
CA SER A 84 17.12 8.68 -20.31
C SER A 84 17.27 7.17 -20.07
N GLU A 85 18.49 6.64 -20.15
CA GLU A 85 18.78 5.23 -19.88
C GLU A 85 18.41 4.85 -18.44
N GLN A 86 18.80 5.68 -17.47
CA GLN A 86 18.44 5.46 -16.06
C GLN A 86 16.93 5.47 -15.83
N SER A 87 16.20 6.37 -16.50
CA SER A 87 14.74 6.44 -16.39
C SER A 87 14.05 5.20 -16.96
N GLN A 88 14.57 4.66 -18.06
CA GLN A 88 14.09 3.41 -18.65
C GLN A 88 14.34 2.23 -17.71
N MET A 89 15.55 2.12 -17.16
CA MET A 89 15.92 1.07 -16.20
C MET A 89 15.06 1.12 -14.94
N PHE A 90 14.85 2.32 -14.38
CA PHE A 90 13.99 2.52 -13.22
C PHE A 90 12.55 2.09 -13.52
N THR A 91 12.03 2.45 -14.69
CA THR A 91 10.68 2.09 -15.11
C THR A 91 10.53 0.57 -15.20
N MET A 92 11.50 -0.14 -15.80
CA MET A 92 11.50 -1.60 -15.84
C MET A 92 11.55 -2.23 -14.45
N ALA A 93 12.46 -1.77 -13.58
CA ALA A 93 12.56 -2.27 -12.21
C ALA A 93 11.26 -2.04 -11.40
N GLN A 94 10.57 -0.92 -11.64
CA GLN A 94 9.29 -0.64 -11.01
C GLN A 94 8.17 -1.53 -11.54
N PHE A 95 8.16 -1.87 -12.83
CA PHE A 95 7.24 -2.87 -13.39
C PHE A 95 7.47 -4.26 -12.79
N ASP A 96 8.72 -4.71 -12.68
CA ASP A 96 9.05 -6.02 -12.09
C ASP A 96 8.64 -6.08 -10.61
N ARG A 97 8.94 -5.02 -9.84
CA ARG A 97 8.55 -4.92 -8.43
C ARG A 97 7.04 -4.92 -8.25
N ALA A 98 6.31 -4.18 -9.08
CA ALA A 98 4.85 -4.16 -9.04
C ALA A 98 4.27 -5.52 -9.41
N GLY A 99 4.83 -6.21 -10.41
CA GLY A 99 4.43 -7.56 -10.80
C GLY A 99 4.54 -8.55 -9.64
N ASN A 100 5.70 -8.61 -8.99
CA ASN A 100 5.93 -9.51 -7.84
C ASN A 100 5.02 -9.18 -6.65
N LEU A 101 4.72 -7.91 -6.41
CA LEU A 101 3.79 -7.50 -5.34
C LEU A 101 2.35 -7.92 -5.62
N ILE A 102 1.91 -7.85 -6.89
CA ILE A 102 0.57 -8.29 -7.30
C ILE A 102 0.45 -9.81 -7.15
N GLU A 103 1.43 -10.58 -7.62
CA GLU A 103 1.44 -12.03 -7.49
C GLU A 103 1.39 -12.48 -6.01
N GLY A 104 2.17 -11.81 -5.14
CA GLY A 104 2.11 -12.05 -3.70
C GLY A 104 0.76 -11.70 -3.06
N ALA A 105 0.10 -10.66 -3.56
CA ALA A 105 -1.22 -10.25 -3.07
C ALA A 105 -2.31 -11.26 -3.44
N ASP A 106 -2.30 -11.81 -4.66
CA ASP A 106 -3.27 -12.83 -5.08
C ASP A 106 -3.16 -14.12 -4.25
N ALA A 107 -1.93 -14.55 -3.94
CA ALA A 107 -1.69 -15.70 -3.06
C ALA A 107 -2.24 -15.46 -1.64
N GLU A 108 -2.07 -14.26 -1.09
CA GLU A 108 -2.60 -13.92 0.23
C GLU A 108 -4.13 -13.78 0.22
N ILE A 109 -4.72 -13.23 -0.85
CA ILE A 109 -6.18 -13.18 -1.03
C ILE A 109 -6.78 -14.59 -1.04
N GLN A 110 -6.15 -15.53 -1.77
CA GLN A 110 -6.58 -16.93 -1.79
C GLN A 110 -6.54 -17.56 -0.40
N ARG A 111 -5.45 -17.33 0.35
CA ARG A 111 -5.32 -17.78 1.75
C ARG A 111 -6.41 -17.18 2.64
N TYR A 112 -6.77 -15.91 2.48
CA TYR A 112 -7.89 -15.31 3.22
C TYR A 112 -9.23 -15.96 2.88
N HIS A 113 -9.47 -16.29 1.62
CA HIS A 113 -10.69 -17.00 1.23
C HIS A 113 -10.79 -18.39 1.88
N GLU A 114 -9.68 -19.12 1.96
CA GLU A 114 -9.62 -20.42 2.66
C GLU A 114 -9.89 -20.28 4.16
N LEU A 115 -9.31 -19.25 4.81
CA LEU A 115 -9.57 -18.97 6.22
C LEU A 115 -11.04 -18.63 6.49
N LEU A 116 -11.68 -17.85 5.61
CA LEU A 116 -13.11 -17.55 5.74
C LEU A 116 -13.96 -18.81 5.61
N GLN A 117 -13.63 -19.70 4.68
CA GLN A 117 -14.32 -20.98 4.54
C GLN A 117 -14.17 -21.86 5.79
N GLN A 118 -12.98 -21.90 6.39
CA GLN A 118 -12.74 -22.62 7.65
C GLN A 118 -13.55 -22.03 8.82
N LEU A 119 -13.72 -20.70 8.86
CA LEU A 119 -14.56 -20.05 9.87
C LEU A 119 -16.03 -20.41 9.71
N ASP A 120 -16.54 -20.45 8.48
CA ASP A 120 -17.92 -20.87 8.20
C ASP A 120 -18.13 -22.36 8.56
N GLU A 121 -17.15 -23.23 8.29
CA GLU A 121 -17.19 -24.63 8.72
C GLU A 121 -17.23 -24.77 10.25
N LEU A 122 -16.41 -23.98 10.96
CA LEU A 122 -16.42 -23.93 12.42
C LEU A 122 -17.76 -23.45 12.98
N GLU A 123 -18.47 -22.53 12.32
CA GLU A 123 -19.80 -22.09 12.73
C GLU A 123 -20.81 -23.25 12.68
N LEU A 124 -20.78 -24.06 11.62
CA LEU A 124 -21.60 -25.27 11.51
C LEU A 124 -21.28 -26.28 12.62
N ASP A 125 -20.00 -26.46 12.93
CA ASP A 125 -19.57 -27.34 14.02
C ASP A 125 -20.01 -26.82 15.40
N PHE A 126 -20.01 -25.50 15.64
CA PHE A 126 -20.55 -24.95 16.87
C PHE A 126 -22.05 -25.18 17.02
N ASP A 127 -22.81 -25.07 15.94
CA ASP A 127 -24.24 -25.39 15.95
C ASP A 127 -24.48 -26.89 16.19
N ARG A 128 -23.66 -27.77 15.61
CA ARG A 128 -23.70 -29.21 15.88
C ARG A 128 -23.40 -29.51 17.36
N ILE A 129 -22.38 -28.88 17.94
CA ILE A 129 -22.05 -29.03 19.36
C ILE A 129 -23.20 -28.52 20.24
N ARG A 130 -23.81 -27.37 19.89
CA ARG A 130 -24.97 -26.84 20.61
C ARG A 130 -26.13 -27.83 20.59
N HIS A 131 -26.40 -28.46 19.46
CA HIS A 131 -27.44 -29.48 19.34
C HIS A 131 -27.17 -30.70 20.22
N ILE A 132 -25.95 -31.22 20.20
CA ILE A 132 -25.53 -32.35 21.05
C ILE A 132 -25.69 -31.99 22.53
N LYS A 133 -25.28 -30.78 22.93
CA LYS A 133 -25.45 -30.32 24.31
C LYS A 133 -26.91 -30.32 24.75
N GLU A 134 -27.84 -29.94 23.86
CA GLU A 134 -29.27 -29.97 24.17
C GLU A 134 -29.80 -31.40 24.34
N ILE A 135 -29.37 -32.33 23.48
CA ILE A 135 -29.69 -33.75 23.62
C ILE A 135 -29.20 -34.29 24.97
N VAL A 136 -27.95 -34.00 25.35
CA VAL A 136 -27.37 -34.44 26.64
C VAL A 136 -28.17 -33.88 27.83
N ARG A 137 -28.60 -32.61 27.77
CA ARG A 137 -29.48 -32.04 28.80
C ARG A 137 -30.82 -32.77 28.90
N GLY A 138 -31.41 -33.11 27.76
CA GLY A 138 -32.65 -33.89 27.71
C GLY A 138 -32.50 -35.28 28.34
N TYR A 139 -31.42 -36.01 28.03
CA TYR A 139 -31.15 -37.30 28.66
C TYR A 139 -30.91 -37.17 30.16
N ARG A 140 -30.13 -36.18 30.60
CA ARG A 140 -29.92 -35.93 32.04
C ARG A 140 -31.23 -35.70 32.77
N SER A 141 -32.13 -34.87 32.23
CA SER A 141 -33.45 -34.62 32.82
C SER A 141 -34.29 -35.89 32.94
N ARG A 142 -34.26 -36.76 31.92
CA ARG A 142 -35.00 -38.04 31.91
C ARG A 142 -34.44 -39.03 32.92
N VAL A 143 -33.12 -39.08 33.08
CA VAL A 143 -32.47 -39.92 34.12
C VAL A 143 -32.86 -39.42 35.51
N GLU A 144 -32.78 -38.12 35.77
CA GLU A 144 -33.17 -37.53 37.06
C GLU A 144 -34.67 -37.77 37.37
N GLU A 145 -35.55 -37.78 36.37
CA GLU A 145 -36.97 -38.10 36.55
C GLU A 145 -37.18 -39.58 36.92
N MET A 146 -36.49 -40.49 36.20
CA MET A 146 -36.55 -41.92 36.46
C MET A 146 -35.98 -42.28 37.84
N GLU A 147 -34.89 -41.64 38.27
CA GLU A 147 -34.33 -41.80 39.61
C GLU A 147 -35.33 -41.35 40.69
N ARG A 148 -35.99 -40.19 40.51
CA ARG A 148 -37.03 -39.73 41.44
C ARG A 148 -38.24 -40.67 41.49
N GLU A 149 -38.65 -41.25 40.36
CA GLU A 149 -39.75 -42.20 40.32
C GLU A 149 -39.38 -43.53 41.00
N LEU A 150 -38.13 -43.98 40.86
CA LEU A 150 -37.59 -45.13 41.57
C LEU A 150 -37.50 -44.89 43.09
N GLU A 151 -37.05 -43.70 43.52
CA GLU A 151 -37.08 -43.27 44.92
C GLU A 151 -38.51 -43.22 45.50
N ARG A 152 -39.47 -42.74 44.73
CA ARG A 152 -40.90 -42.73 45.13
C ARG A 152 -41.47 -44.15 45.22
N SER A 153 -41.16 -44.99 44.24
CA SER A 153 -41.62 -46.38 44.19
C SER A 153 -41.03 -47.19 45.34
N SER A 154 -39.72 -47.05 45.61
CA SER A 154 -39.04 -47.69 46.76
C SER A 154 -39.54 -47.18 48.11
N ALA A 155 -39.87 -45.88 48.24
CA ALA A 155 -40.47 -45.31 49.44
C ALA A 155 -41.93 -45.78 49.68
N SER A 156 -42.67 -46.10 48.62
CA SER A 156 -44.08 -46.54 48.71
C SER A 156 -44.26 -47.99 49.16
N SER A 157 -43.25 -48.85 49.00
CA SER A 157 -43.25 -50.25 49.49
C SER A 157 -43.07 -50.41 51.01
N SER A 158 -42.85 -49.34 51.77
CA SER A 158 -42.55 -49.41 53.22
C SER A 158 -43.67 -48.90 54.14
N ARG A 159 -44.89 -48.61 53.63
CA ARG A 159 -45.99 -48.11 54.47
C ARG A 159 -47.30 -48.83 54.18
N HIS A 160 -47.38 -50.09 54.59
CA HIS A 160 -48.66 -50.78 54.71
C HIS A 160 -48.72 -51.66 55.98
N ARG A 161 -48.53 -51.08 57.17
CA ARG A 161 -49.07 -51.56 58.47
C ARG A 161 -49.01 -50.43 59.52
N ALA A 162 -49.98 -50.48 60.44
CA ALA A 162 -50.32 -49.54 61.52
C ALA A 162 -51.23 -48.39 61.06
N ASP A 163 -52.55 -48.50 61.19
CA ASP A 163 -53.39 -48.58 62.40
C ASP A 163 -53.57 -47.23 63.12
N SER A 164 -54.83 -47.02 63.45
CA SER A 164 -55.57 -45.85 63.90
C SER A 164 -55.06 -45.25 65.22
N THR A 165 -55.05 -43.93 65.37
CA THR A 165 -55.71 -43.21 66.49
C THR A 165 -55.61 -41.68 66.36
N ASN A 166 -56.62 -41.06 66.93
CA ASN A 166 -57.06 -39.67 66.96
C ASN A 166 -56.06 -38.71 67.66
N ILE A 167 -55.99 -37.43 67.25
CA ILE A 167 -55.89 -36.23 68.13
C ILE A 167 -55.95 -34.93 67.28
N HIS A 168 -56.89 -34.08 67.67
CA HIS A 168 -57.06 -32.67 67.28
C HIS A 168 -55.89 -31.78 67.72
N THR A 169 -55.54 -30.75 66.94
CA THR A 169 -55.58 -29.31 67.32
C THR A 169 -55.04 -28.40 66.21
N GLU A 170 -55.96 -27.61 65.64
CA GLU A 170 -55.90 -26.14 65.51
C GLU A 170 -54.52 -25.42 65.38
N LYS A 171 -54.25 -24.82 64.20
CA LYS A 171 -54.23 -23.34 63.95
C LYS A 171 -53.33 -22.92 62.76
N ASN A 172 -53.87 -21.95 62.02
CA ASN A 172 -53.22 -20.98 61.12
C ASN A 172 -52.82 -21.34 59.67
N CYS A 173 -53.71 -20.93 58.76
CA CYS A 173 -53.43 -20.29 57.44
C CYS A 173 -52.73 -18.92 57.65
N PRO A 174 -52.07 -18.25 56.66
CA PRO A 174 -52.68 -17.93 55.35
C PRO A 174 -51.76 -17.73 54.09
N THR A 175 -52.36 -17.86 52.89
CA THR A 175 -52.20 -17.02 51.64
C THR A 175 -50.82 -16.99 50.92
N MET A 176 -50.60 -16.83 49.60
CA MET A 176 -51.26 -16.27 48.41
C MET A 176 -50.72 -17.04 47.16
N SER A 177 -51.49 -17.42 46.13
CA SER A 177 -52.03 -16.64 44.98
C SER A 177 -51.00 -15.92 44.06
N HIS A 178 -51.19 -16.13 42.74
CA HIS A 178 -50.60 -15.52 41.53
C HIS A 178 -49.33 -16.19 40.97
N ILE A 179 -49.35 -16.94 39.86
CA ILE A 179 -49.65 -16.60 38.44
C ILE A 179 -48.93 -15.31 38.00
N CYS A 180 -47.87 -15.43 37.20
CA CYS A 180 -47.81 -14.74 35.90
C CYS A 180 -46.71 -15.26 34.96
N VAL A 181 -47.14 -15.44 33.71
CA VAL A 181 -46.43 -15.80 32.50
C VAL A 181 -45.58 -14.63 32.00
N GLY A 182 -44.44 -14.90 31.36
CA GLY A 182 -43.81 -13.91 30.48
C GLY A 182 -42.36 -14.14 30.09
N ILE A 183 -42.08 -15.03 29.13
CA ILE A 183 -40.84 -14.97 28.34
C ILE A 183 -41.21 -14.45 26.95
N LYS A 184 -40.92 -13.16 26.73
CA LYS A 184 -41.02 -12.49 25.44
C LYS A 184 -39.89 -12.97 24.53
N LYS A 185 -40.27 -13.44 23.35
CA LYS A 185 -39.46 -13.44 22.13
C LYS A 185 -38.92 -12.02 21.86
N TYR A 186 -37.64 -11.91 21.54
CA TYR A 186 -37.17 -10.96 20.54
C TYR A 186 -36.12 -11.63 19.67
N GLY A 187 -36.51 -11.92 18.44
CA GLY A 187 -35.61 -12.15 17.34
C GLY A 187 -35.53 -10.91 16.45
N SER A 188 -34.57 -10.98 15.53
CA SER A 188 -34.56 -10.31 14.24
C SER A 188 -34.25 -8.81 14.22
N HIS A 189 -32.98 -8.43 14.23
CA HIS A 189 -32.48 -7.23 13.54
C HIS A 189 -31.08 -7.52 12.99
N GLY A 190 -30.90 -7.53 11.67
CA GLY A 190 -29.55 -7.58 11.09
C GLY A 190 -29.36 -8.18 9.69
N ARG A 191 -30.37 -8.21 8.81
CA ARG A 191 -30.15 -8.47 7.37
C ARG A 191 -30.81 -7.38 6.55
N GLN A 192 -30.06 -6.32 6.27
CA GLN A 192 -30.32 -5.42 5.15
C GLN A 192 -29.12 -4.49 5.00
N LYS A 193 -28.29 -4.78 3.99
CA LYS A 193 -27.51 -3.85 3.15
C LYS A 193 -26.37 -4.65 2.51
N MET A 194 -26.55 -5.07 1.27
CA MET A 194 -25.49 -5.24 0.25
C MET A 194 -26.17 -5.69 -1.05
N ALA A 195 -26.91 -4.79 -1.67
CA ALA A 195 -27.47 -4.99 -3.02
C ALA A 195 -27.45 -3.66 -3.78
N LYS A 196 -26.26 -3.14 -4.07
CA LYS A 196 -26.05 -2.09 -5.09
C LYS A 196 -24.56 -1.87 -5.37
N ALA A 197 -23.97 -2.68 -6.24
CA ALA A 197 -22.75 -2.34 -7.01
C ALA A 197 -22.39 -3.45 -8.02
N ARG A 198 -23.29 -3.80 -8.95
CA ARG A 198 -22.91 -4.56 -10.16
C ARG A 198 -23.71 -4.05 -11.34
N LYS A 199 -23.25 -2.96 -11.95
CA LYS A 199 -23.66 -2.54 -13.30
C LYS A 199 -22.71 -1.47 -13.85
N SER A 200 -21.54 -1.90 -14.30
CA SER A 200 -20.85 -1.31 -15.45
C SER A 200 -19.54 -2.06 -15.63
N LEU A 201 -19.48 -3.00 -16.56
CA LEU A 201 -18.31 -3.37 -17.33
C LEU A 201 -18.84 -4.30 -18.43
N GLY A 202 -19.07 -3.71 -19.60
CA GLY A 202 -19.42 -4.45 -20.81
C GLY A 202 -18.18 -5.16 -21.38
N PRO A 203 -18.38 -6.14 -22.28
CA PRO A 203 -17.30 -6.91 -22.89
C PRO A 203 -16.89 -6.33 -24.24
N SER A 204 -15.59 -6.17 -24.47
CA SER A 204 -14.96 -6.08 -25.80
C SER A 204 -13.45 -6.24 -25.56
N GLY A 205 -12.78 -7.31 -25.93
CA GLY A 205 -12.79 -7.96 -27.24
C GLY A 205 -11.52 -7.53 -27.97
N ASN A 206 -10.43 -8.29 -27.80
CA ASN A 206 -9.44 -8.61 -28.85
C ASN A 206 -8.35 -9.53 -28.29
N THR A 207 -8.65 -10.82 -28.31
CA THR A 207 -7.68 -11.89 -28.51
C THR A 207 -7.17 -11.79 -29.95
N GLN A 208 -5.89 -11.47 -30.13
CA GLN A 208 -5.14 -11.85 -31.33
C GLN A 208 -4.15 -12.94 -30.95
N ASP A 209 -4.57 -14.16 -31.26
CA ASP A 209 -3.78 -15.38 -31.28
C ASP A 209 -2.81 -15.39 -32.48
N ARG A 210 -1.61 -15.92 -32.19
CA ARG A 210 -0.81 -16.88 -33.00
C ARG A 210 -0.37 -16.57 -34.44
N ALA A 211 0.94 -16.47 -34.61
CA ALA A 211 1.82 -17.38 -35.38
C ALA A 211 3.27 -16.88 -35.20
N GLY A 212 4.31 -17.62 -34.79
CA GLY A 212 4.61 -19.03 -35.00
C GLY A 212 5.45 -19.19 -36.28
N THR A 213 6.79 -19.11 -36.18
CA THR A 213 7.75 -20.00 -36.87
C THR A 213 9.21 -19.71 -36.47
N ASP A 214 9.79 -20.67 -35.78
CA ASP A 214 11.16 -21.19 -35.84
C ASP A 214 12.17 -20.53 -36.80
N ASN A 215 13.32 -20.12 -36.26
CA ASN A 215 14.56 -20.11 -37.05
C ASN A 215 15.81 -20.32 -36.19
N ARG A 216 15.88 -21.48 -35.52
CA ARG A 216 17.07 -21.94 -34.78
C ARG A 216 17.54 -23.30 -35.29
N ALA A 217 17.98 -23.40 -36.54
CA ALA A 217 18.72 -24.58 -37.01
C ALA A 217 19.43 -24.39 -38.37
N GLN A 218 20.60 -23.75 -38.41
CA GLN A 218 21.68 -24.05 -39.37
C GLN A 218 23.01 -23.86 -38.61
N ARG A 219 23.63 -24.89 -38.02
CA ARG A 219 24.52 -25.90 -38.63
C ARG A 219 25.41 -25.28 -39.72
N ARG A 220 26.69 -24.98 -39.42
CA ARG A 220 27.86 -25.89 -39.50
C ARG A 220 27.98 -26.58 -40.88
N ARG A 221 29.18 -26.43 -41.48
CA ARG A 221 29.68 -26.88 -42.81
C ARG A 221 29.42 -25.78 -43.85
N ILE A 222 30.42 -25.12 -44.44
CA ILE A 222 31.75 -25.52 -44.95
C ILE A 222 32.79 -24.48 -44.56
#